data_AF-A0A921B902-F1
#
_entry.id   AF-A0A921B902-F1
#
_cell.length_a   1.000
_cell.length_b   1.000
_cell.length_c   1.000
_cell.angle_alpha   90.00
_cell.angle_beta   90.00
_cell.angle_gamma   90.00
#
_symmetry.space_group_name_H-M   'P 1'
#
loop_
_entity.id
_entity.type
_entity.pdbx_description
1 polymer ?
#
loop_
_entity_poly.entity_id
_entity_poly.type
_entity_poly.pdbx_seq_one_letter_code
_entity_poly.pdbx_strand_id
1 'polypeptide(L)'
;MKLELGNYEMEMIYHDPLIFTLKGVLTEDECQHFINISSDKMKRSTVSGYGEEAERKDHLDNRRTSSNCWISHTQDSITLAAVKKISELVQIPSSHAEAFQVLHYSNSQEYQPHLDTFDTDDEGYQSYLENGGQRIVTALAYLNDVEKGVKPVSLM
;
A
#
# COMPACT_ATOMS: atom_id res chain seq x y z
N MET A 1 -6.51 5.54 -21.78
CA MET A 1 -5.43 5.35 -22.79
C MET A 1 -4.70 4.07 -22.46
N LYS A 2 -4.52 3.14 -23.41
CA LYS A 2 -3.80 1.88 -23.21
C LYS A 2 -2.41 1.96 -23.83
N LEU A 3 -1.39 1.55 -23.09
CA LEU A 3 0.01 1.59 -23.48
C LEU A 3 0.69 0.29 -23.05
N GLU A 4 1.72 -0.11 -23.78
CA GLU A 4 2.65 -1.14 -23.33
C GLU A 4 3.86 -0.44 -22.72
N LEU A 5 4.17 -0.74 -21.46
CA LEU A 5 5.38 -0.26 -20.79
C LEU A 5 6.26 -1.45 -20.46
N GLY A 6 7.28 -1.68 -21.27
CA GLY A 6 8.05 -2.93 -21.21
C GLY A 6 7.14 -4.12 -21.52
N ASN A 7 6.97 -5.01 -20.54
CA ASN A 7 6.13 -6.22 -20.67
C ASN A 7 4.77 -6.08 -19.97
N TYR A 8 4.38 -4.87 -19.56
CA TYR A 8 3.15 -4.64 -18.80
C TYR A 8 2.06 -4.00 -19.66
N GLU A 9 0.85 -4.54 -19.56
CA GLU A 9 -0.35 -3.86 -20.05
C GLU A 9 -0.71 -2.74 -19.08
N MET A 10 -0.64 -1.49 -19.52
CA MET A 10 -0.98 -0.30 -18.73
C MET A 10 -2.24 0.37 -19.29
N GLU A 11 -3.16 0.74 -18.41
CA GLU A 11 -4.36 1.51 -18.74
C GLU A 11 -4.51 2.70 -17.81
N MET A 12 -4.56 3.92 -18.37
CA MET A 12 -4.97 5.11 -17.64
C MET A 12 -6.48 5.10 -17.46
N ILE A 13 -6.91 5.04 -16.20
CA ILE A 13 -8.33 5.04 -15.81
C ILE A 13 -8.82 6.43 -15.39
N TYR A 14 -7.91 7.31 -14.96
CA TYR A 14 -8.22 8.70 -14.62
C TYR A 14 -7.02 9.61 -14.87
N HIS A 15 -7.27 10.89 -15.15
CA HIS A 15 -6.26 11.84 -15.60
C HIS A 15 -5.94 12.95 -14.59
N ASP A 16 -6.85 13.23 -13.64
CA ASP A 16 -6.64 14.20 -12.56
C ASP A 16 -7.41 13.77 -11.30
N PRO A 17 -6.80 12.97 -10.40
CA PRO A 17 -5.40 12.56 -10.39
C PRO A 17 -5.08 11.57 -11.50
N LEU A 18 -3.78 11.41 -11.76
CA LEU A 18 -3.28 10.34 -12.60
C LEU A 18 -3.50 8.99 -11.91
N ILE A 19 -4.32 8.13 -12.49
CA ILE A 19 -4.53 6.76 -12.01
C ILE A 19 -4.35 5.79 -13.17
N PHE A 20 -3.48 4.81 -12.95
CA PHE A 20 -3.18 3.75 -13.89
C PHE A 20 -3.46 2.38 -13.26
N THR A 21 -3.94 1.45 -14.08
CA THR A 21 -3.91 0.02 -13.77
C THR A 21 -2.82 -0.63 -14.61
N LEU A 22 -2.08 -1.57 -14.01
CA LEU A 22 -1.04 -2.34 -14.67
C LEU A 22 -1.28 -3.82 -14.41
N LYS A 23 -1.18 -4.65 -15.45
CA LYS A 23 -1.25 -6.11 -15.32
C LYS A 23 0.11 -6.76 -15.41
N GLY A 24 0.30 -7.83 -14.65
CA GLY A 24 1.51 -8.67 -14.70
C GLY A 24 2.71 -8.09 -13.96
N VAL A 25 2.54 -7.04 -13.14
CA VAL A 25 3.65 -6.45 -12.35
C VAL A 25 4.21 -7.47 -11.36
N LEU A 26 3.33 -8.17 -10.66
CA LEU A 26 3.66 -9.33 -9.82
C LEU A 26 3.15 -10.60 -10.50
N THR A 27 3.95 -11.66 -10.46
CA THR A 27 3.52 -12.99 -10.90
C THR A 27 2.65 -13.66 -9.83
N GLU A 28 1.89 -14.70 -10.22
CA GLU A 28 1.10 -15.48 -9.27
C GLU A 28 1.97 -16.06 -8.12
N ASP A 29 3.16 -16.55 -8.44
CA ASP A 29 4.12 -17.07 -7.46
C ASP A 29 4.60 -15.98 -6.48
N GLU A 30 4.88 -14.77 -7.00
CA GLU A 30 5.27 -13.63 -6.15
C GLU A 30 4.11 -13.21 -5.23
N CYS A 31 2.89 -13.15 -5.77
CA CYS A 31 1.69 -12.86 -4.98
C CYS A 31 1.47 -13.90 -3.87
N GLN A 32 1.57 -15.18 -4.20
CA GLN A 32 1.44 -16.27 -3.23
C GLN A 32 2.57 -16.23 -2.19
N HIS A 33 3.79 -15.87 -2.59
CA HIS A 33 4.90 -15.67 -1.66
C HIS A 33 4.58 -14.59 -0.64
N PHE A 34 4.11 -13.41 -1.07
CA PHE A 34 3.68 -12.33 -0.16
C PHE A 34 2.60 -12.79 0.82
N ILE A 35 1.60 -13.54 0.35
CA ILE A 35 0.55 -14.11 1.21
C ILE A 35 1.18 -15.01 2.28
N ASN A 36 2.06 -15.94 1.88
CA ASN A 36 2.68 -16.90 2.78
C ASN A 36 3.58 -16.24 3.85
N ILE A 37 4.43 -15.29 3.47
CA ILE A 37 5.34 -14.64 4.43
C ILE A 37 4.62 -13.64 5.35
N SER A 38 3.37 -13.29 5.02
CA SER A 38 2.54 -12.36 5.78
C SER A 38 1.63 -13.07 6.78
N SER A 39 1.18 -14.31 6.51
CA SER A 39 0.13 -15.00 7.27
C SER A 39 0.37 -15.01 8.78
N ASP A 40 1.61 -15.31 9.19
CA ASP A 40 1.97 -15.50 10.59
C ASP A 40 2.30 -14.17 11.29
N LYS A 41 2.39 -13.08 10.52
CA LYS A 41 2.75 -11.74 11.00
C LYS A 41 1.56 -10.80 11.10
N MET A 42 0.39 -11.22 10.61
CA MET A 42 -0.83 -10.41 10.58
C MET A 42 -1.27 -10.01 11.99
N LYS A 43 -1.47 -8.70 12.17
CA LYS A 43 -2.07 -8.11 13.37
C LYS A 43 -3.27 -7.28 12.97
N ARG A 44 -4.17 -7.03 13.91
CA ARG A 44 -5.32 -6.15 13.68
C ARG A 44 -4.82 -4.77 13.23
N SER A 45 -5.30 -4.28 12.09
CA SER A 45 -4.87 -2.99 11.55
C SER A 45 -5.32 -1.85 12.46
N THR A 46 -4.40 -0.93 12.70
CA THR A 46 -4.62 0.32 13.42
C THR A 46 -4.71 1.48 12.42
N VAL A 47 -5.30 2.58 12.87
CA VAL A 47 -5.25 3.87 12.16
C VAL A 47 -4.23 4.75 12.85
N SER A 48 -3.41 5.46 12.07
CA SER A 48 -2.47 6.46 12.58
C SER A 48 -3.26 7.51 13.36
N GLY A 49 -2.89 7.71 14.62
CA GLY A 49 -3.58 8.63 15.51
C GLY A 49 -2.71 9.05 16.68
N TYR A 50 -3.33 9.84 17.55
CA TYR A 50 -2.63 10.58 18.59
C TYR A 50 -3.19 10.26 19.99
N GLY A 51 -2.31 10.17 21.01
CA GLY A 51 -2.66 10.05 22.44
C GLY A 51 -3.05 11.41 23.07
N GLU A 52 -2.84 11.63 24.36
CA GLU A 52 -3.02 12.97 24.98
C GLU A 52 -1.69 13.79 25.03
N GLU A 53 -0.53 13.19 24.68
CA GLU A 53 0.82 13.71 24.99
C GLU A 53 1.83 13.81 23.81
N ALA A 54 1.44 14.24 22.61
CA ALA A 54 2.25 14.16 21.36
C ALA A 54 3.00 12.82 20.98
N GLU A 55 2.93 11.71 21.75
CA GLU A 55 3.29 10.32 21.40
C GLU A 55 2.49 9.60 20.28
N ARG A 56 3.19 9.04 19.28
CA ARG A 56 2.59 8.19 18.22
C ARG A 56 1.76 7.07 18.84
N LYS A 57 0.46 7.06 18.59
CA LYS A 57 -0.43 6.02 19.13
C LYS A 57 -1.35 5.49 18.04
N ASP A 58 -0.95 4.34 17.53
CA ASP A 58 -1.76 3.52 16.65
C ASP A 58 -3.02 3.07 17.44
N HIS A 59 -4.21 3.53 17.02
CA HIS A 59 -5.46 3.21 17.70
C HIS A 59 -6.28 2.19 16.91
N LEU A 60 -7.04 1.39 17.64
CA LEU A 60 -8.05 0.52 17.05
C LEU A 60 -9.22 1.37 16.58
N ASP A 61 -9.55 1.28 15.30
CA ASP A 61 -10.63 2.04 14.68
C ASP A 61 -11.59 1.10 13.92
N ASN A 62 -12.89 1.36 14.03
CA ASN A 62 -13.92 0.63 13.28
C ASN A 62 -13.95 1.00 11.79
N ARG A 63 -13.31 2.12 11.40
CA ARG A 63 -13.14 2.54 10.00
C ARG A 63 -12.14 1.68 9.23
N ARG A 64 -11.26 0.97 9.93
CA ARG A 64 -10.29 0.03 9.36
C ARG A 64 -10.40 -1.30 10.09
N THR A 65 -11.13 -2.26 9.50
CA THR A 65 -11.39 -3.56 10.14
C THR A 65 -10.45 -4.68 9.74
N SER A 66 -9.55 -4.43 8.79
CA SER A 66 -8.56 -5.38 8.27
C SER A 66 -7.54 -5.85 9.30
N SER A 67 -6.76 -6.85 8.91
CA SER A 67 -5.45 -7.16 9.50
C SER A 67 -4.34 -6.68 8.57
N ASN A 68 -3.19 -6.28 9.12
CA ASN A 68 -2.02 -5.92 8.34
C ASN A 68 -0.72 -6.44 8.95
N CYS A 69 0.32 -6.45 8.12
CA CYS A 69 1.70 -6.56 8.58
C CYS A 69 2.61 -5.76 7.65
N TRP A 70 3.82 -5.47 8.15
CA TRP A 70 4.86 -4.81 7.38
C TRP A 70 5.96 -5.80 7.00
N ILE A 71 6.40 -5.74 5.74
CA ILE A 71 7.43 -6.62 5.18
C ILE A 71 8.56 -5.77 4.63
N SER A 72 9.78 -6.00 5.13
CA SER A 72 10.97 -5.29 4.65
C SER A 72 11.26 -5.61 3.19
N HIS A 73 11.72 -4.61 2.44
CA HIS A 73 12.23 -4.79 1.07
C HIS A 73 13.35 -5.82 0.98
N THR A 74 14.16 -5.93 2.03
CA THR A 74 15.33 -6.82 2.07
C THR A 74 15.04 -8.13 2.80
N GLN A 75 13.76 -8.49 3.01
CA GLN A 75 13.42 -9.74 3.69
C GLN A 75 13.93 -10.96 2.91
N ASP A 76 13.76 -10.94 1.59
CA ASP A 76 14.28 -11.96 0.68
C ASP A 76 14.47 -11.40 -0.74
N SER A 77 14.89 -12.26 -1.68
CA SER A 77 15.12 -11.88 -3.06
C SER A 77 13.83 -11.47 -3.80
N ILE A 78 12.68 -12.03 -3.43
CA ILE A 78 11.40 -11.75 -4.08
C ILE A 78 10.91 -10.36 -3.65
N THR A 79 10.94 -10.05 -2.36
CA THR A 79 10.59 -8.71 -1.87
C THR A 79 11.51 -7.63 -2.44
N LEU A 80 12.80 -7.94 -2.58
CA LEU A 80 13.77 -7.02 -3.15
C LEU A 80 13.55 -6.80 -4.66
N ALA A 81 13.20 -7.85 -5.40
CA ALA A 81 12.86 -7.73 -6.81
C ALA A 81 11.56 -6.94 -7.02
N ALA A 82 10.55 -7.17 -6.18
CA ALA A 82 9.28 -6.46 -6.23
C ALA A 82 9.45 -4.95 -6.05
N VAL A 83 10.21 -4.50 -5.03
CA VAL A 83 10.39 -3.06 -4.79
C VAL A 83 11.16 -2.39 -5.93
N LYS A 84 12.14 -3.09 -6.53
CA LYS A 84 12.90 -2.59 -7.68
C LYS A 84 11.99 -2.41 -8.90
N LYS A 85 11.18 -3.42 -9.22
CA LYS A 85 10.18 -3.33 -10.31
C LYS A 85 9.23 -2.15 -10.11
N ILE A 86 8.68 -1.99 -8.91
CA ILE A 86 7.77 -0.87 -8.60
C ILE A 86 8.49 0.47 -8.72
N SER A 87 9.72 0.57 -8.19
CA SER A 87 10.54 1.80 -8.26
C SER A 87 10.84 2.22 -9.70
N GLU A 88 11.13 1.25 -10.57
CA GLU A 88 11.31 1.47 -12.01
C GLU A 88 10.00 1.92 -12.68
N LEU A 89 8.85 1.39 -12.27
CA LEU A 89 7.56 1.80 -12.83
C LEU A 89 7.17 3.23 -12.44
N VAL A 90 7.34 3.60 -11.17
CA VAL A 90 6.96 4.93 -10.66
C VAL A 90 8.05 5.98 -10.82
N GLN A 91 9.25 5.57 -11.28
CA GLN A 91 10.43 6.43 -11.46
C GLN A 91 10.88 7.13 -10.17
N ILE A 92 10.73 6.47 -9.01
CA ILE A 92 11.18 6.95 -7.70
C ILE A 92 12.11 5.90 -7.09
N PRO A 93 13.30 6.27 -6.56
CA PRO A 93 14.22 5.29 -5.96
C PRO A 93 13.58 4.56 -4.78
N SER A 94 13.83 3.24 -4.67
CA SER A 94 13.30 2.38 -3.60
C SER A 94 13.69 2.83 -2.19
N SER A 95 14.70 3.70 -2.04
CA SER A 95 15.08 4.32 -0.75
C SER A 95 14.03 5.28 -0.19
N HIS A 96 13.10 5.76 -1.02
CA HIS A 96 11.97 6.59 -0.61
C HIS A 96 10.71 5.78 -0.33
N ALA A 97 10.73 4.47 -0.61
CA ALA A 97 9.58 3.62 -0.34
C ALA A 97 9.58 3.19 1.13
N GLU A 98 8.42 3.32 1.77
CA GLU A 98 8.14 2.60 3.02
C GLU A 98 8.15 1.09 2.78
N ALA A 99 8.35 0.31 3.84
CA ALA A 99 8.21 -1.14 3.78
C ALA A 99 6.83 -1.55 3.22
N PHE A 100 6.74 -2.74 2.61
CA PHE A 100 5.46 -3.21 2.10
C PHE A 100 4.44 -3.39 3.22
N GLN A 101 3.28 -2.75 3.09
CA GLN A 101 2.13 -3.00 3.95
C GLN A 101 1.21 -4.03 3.29
N VAL A 102 1.17 -5.25 3.82
CA VAL A 102 0.21 -6.28 3.36
C VAL A 102 -1.05 -6.17 4.18
N LEU A 103 -2.20 -6.18 3.49
CA LEU A 103 -3.53 -6.03 4.07
C LEU A 103 -4.35 -7.28 3.78
N HIS A 104 -5.06 -7.78 4.79
CA HIS A 104 -6.02 -8.87 4.64
C HIS A 104 -7.40 -8.43 5.11
N TYR A 105 -8.39 -8.58 4.22
CA TYR A 105 -9.79 -8.27 4.46
C TYR A 105 -10.58 -9.58 4.51
N SER A 106 -11.16 -9.88 5.66
CA SER A 106 -12.17 -10.94 5.81
C SER A 106 -13.55 -10.45 5.35
N ASN A 107 -14.52 -11.36 5.28
CA ASN A 107 -15.90 -11.01 4.92
C ASN A 107 -16.44 -9.84 5.76
N SER A 108 -17.03 -8.85 5.10
CA SER A 108 -17.57 -7.62 5.70
C SER A 108 -16.55 -6.64 6.29
N GLN A 109 -15.25 -6.91 6.15
CA GLN A 109 -14.23 -5.92 6.48
C GLN A 109 -14.08 -4.93 5.32
N GLU A 110 -13.91 -3.67 5.67
CA GLU A 110 -13.72 -2.58 4.72
C GLU A 110 -12.61 -1.65 5.20
N TYR A 111 -12.16 -0.83 4.27
CA TYR A 111 -11.40 0.37 4.59
C TYR A 111 -12.17 1.57 4.05
N GLN A 112 -12.52 2.49 4.95
CA GLN A 112 -13.21 3.70 4.55
C GLN A 112 -12.33 4.63 3.71
N PRO A 113 -12.94 5.49 2.87
CA PRO A 113 -12.23 6.54 2.15
C PRO A 113 -11.31 7.37 3.06
N HIS A 114 -10.06 7.55 2.65
CA HIS A 114 -9.04 8.37 3.31
C HIS A 114 -8.00 8.85 2.28
N LEU A 115 -7.22 9.87 2.63
CA LEU A 115 -6.05 10.26 1.86
C LEU A 115 -4.84 9.47 2.36
N ASP A 116 -3.95 9.09 1.44
CA ASP A 116 -2.66 8.49 1.83
C ASP A 116 -1.66 9.53 2.30
N THR A 117 -1.87 10.80 1.94
CA THR A 117 -1.06 11.94 2.38
C THR A 117 -1.34 12.30 3.84
N PHE A 118 -0.33 12.87 4.48
CA PHE A 118 -0.44 13.45 5.82
C PHE A 118 -0.78 14.95 5.76
N ASP A 119 -1.55 15.46 6.72
CA ASP A 119 -1.73 16.91 6.87
C ASP A 119 -0.46 17.52 7.49
N THR A 120 0.22 18.40 6.75
CA THR A 120 1.49 18.99 7.19
C THR A 120 1.31 20.08 8.24
N ASP A 121 0.09 20.61 8.40
CA ASP A 121 -0.22 21.63 9.41
C ASP A 121 -0.59 20.99 10.76
N ASP A 122 -0.84 19.68 10.78
CA ASP A 122 -1.09 18.91 12.00
C ASP A 122 0.24 18.41 12.60
N GLU A 123 0.57 18.91 13.80
CA GLU A 123 1.77 18.50 14.54
C GLU A 123 1.82 16.98 14.78
N GLY A 124 0.66 16.32 14.87
CA GLY A 124 0.54 14.88 15.06
C GLY A 124 1.07 14.06 13.88
N TYR A 125 1.13 14.65 12.68
CA TYR A 125 1.67 13.97 11.50
C TYR A 125 3.16 14.24 11.23
N GLN A 126 3.80 15.16 11.96
CA GLN A 126 5.21 15.53 11.73
C GLN A 126 6.15 14.33 11.84
N SER A 127 5.92 13.45 12.81
CA SER A 127 6.73 12.23 12.99
C SER A 127 6.66 11.26 11.80
N TYR A 128 5.57 11.28 11.01
CA TYR A 128 5.45 10.48 9.80
C TYR A 128 6.23 11.09 8.63
N LEU A 129 6.48 12.39 8.64
CA LEU A 129 7.24 13.11 7.62
C LEU A 129 8.75 13.02 7.83
N GLU A 130 9.22 12.68 9.04
CA GLU A 130 10.66 12.58 9.37
C GLU A 130 11.40 11.53 8.52
N ASN A 131 10.71 10.45 8.14
CA ASN A 131 11.30 9.33 7.39
C ASN A 131 10.82 9.32 5.94
N GLY A 132 11.40 10.22 5.12
CA GLY A 132 11.17 10.24 3.67
C GLY A 132 10.20 11.31 3.18
N GLY A 133 9.62 12.11 4.09
CA GLY A 133 8.74 13.24 3.74
C GLY A 133 7.29 12.82 3.46
N GLN A 134 6.62 13.61 2.62
CA GLN A 134 5.23 13.38 2.23
C GLN A 134 5.11 12.26 1.19
N ARG A 135 4.05 11.47 1.27
CA ARG A 135 3.70 10.47 0.24
C ARG A 135 3.20 11.18 -1.02
N ILE A 136 3.79 10.85 -2.16
CA ILE A 136 3.44 11.47 -3.46
C ILE A 136 2.86 10.47 -4.46
N VAL A 137 3.07 9.17 -4.25
CA VAL A 137 2.58 8.08 -5.10
C VAL A 137 2.25 6.87 -4.24
N THR A 138 1.09 6.26 -4.46
CA THR A 138 0.72 4.96 -3.89
C THR A 138 0.65 3.90 -4.99
N ALA A 139 1.32 2.77 -4.75
CA ALA A 139 1.20 1.57 -5.58
C ALA A 139 0.43 0.49 -4.83
N LEU A 140 -0.77 0.14 -5.32
CA LEU A 140 -1.59 -0.94 -4.77
C LEU A 140 -1.46 -2.19 -5.63
N ALA A 141 -1.06 -3.30 -5.00
CA ALA A 141 -0.97 -4.61 -5.63
C ALA A 141 -2.03 -5.55 -5.06
N TYR A 142 -2.80 -6.19 -5.95
CA TYR A 142 -3.75 -7.25 -5.57
C TYR A 142 -3.03 -8.59 -5.55
N LEU A 143 -3.03 -9.27 -4.40
CA LEU A 143 -2.32 -10.53 -4.20
C LEU A 143 -3.18 -11.77 -4.52
N ASN A 144 -4.50 -11.60 -4.63
CA ASN A 144 -5.44 -12.66 -4.98
C ASN A 144 -6.69 -12.08 -5.64
N ASP A 145 -7.38 -12.93 -6.41
CA ASP A 145 -8.71 -12.60 -6.93
C ASP A 145 -9.77 -12.69 -5.82
N VAL A 146 -10.82 -11.87 -5.96
CA VAL A 146 -11.96 -11.84 -5.04
C VAL A 146 -13.25 -12.06 -5.82
N GLU A 147 -14.02 -13.09 -5.45
CA GLU A 147 -15.21 -13.50 -6.21
C GLU A 147 -16.32 -12.45 -6.27
N LYS A 148 -16.54 -11.67 -5.20
CA LYS A 148 -17.50 -10.54 -5.11
C LYS A 148 -17.12 -9.60 -3.97
N GLY A 149 -17.24 -8.28 -4.18
CA GLY A 149 -17.36 -7.30 -3.08
C GLY A 149 -16.25 -6.26 -2.94
N VAL A 150 -15.08 -6.44 -3.56
CA VAL A 150 -14.03 -5.41 -3.53
C VAL A 150 -14.08 -4.61 -4.82
N LYS A 151 -14.86 -3.53 -4.81
CA LYS A 151 -14.64 -2.46 -5.80
C LYS A 151 -13.37 -1.71 -5.37
N PRO A 152 -12.40 -1.47 -6.26
CA PRO A 152 -11.33 -0.52 -5.96
C PRO A 152 -11.99 0.81 -5.60
N VAL A 153 -11.86 1.23 -4.35
CA VAL A 153 -12.15 2.61 -3.99
C VAL A 153 -10.87 3.35 -4.35
N SER A 154 -10.84 3.96 -5.53
CA SER A 154 -9.78 4.91 -5.88
C SER A 154 -9.86 6.05 -4.90
N LEU A 155 -8.80 6.23 -4.11
CA LEU A 155 -8.63 7.34 -3.20
C LEU A 155 -7.41 8.13 -3.69
N MET A 156 -7.64 9.43 -3.89
CA MET A 156 -6.62 10.45 -4.13
C MET A 156 -5.74 10.61 -2.89
#